data_AF-A0A0G1T5I8-F1
#
_entry.id   AF-A0A0G1T5I8-F1
#
_cell.length_a   1.000
_cell.length_b   1.000
_cell.length_c   1.000
_cell.angle_alpha   90.00
_cell.angle_beta   90.00
_cell.angle_gamma   90.00
#
_symmetry.space_group_name_H-M   'P 1'
#
loop_
_entity.id
_entity.type
_entity.pdbx_description
1 polymer ?
#
loop_
_entity_poly.entity_id
_entity_poly.type
_entity_poly.pdbx_seq_one_letter_code
_entity_poly.pdbx_strand_id
1 'polypeptide(L)'
;AGLPITFRGVDVNSKPEIWGSVDVSGGWSVYSGGNADTYQKSLTTQAQVVAAGPSITNLTKKTQGASASTLNPGEWAWTSSVLYYRLASGEDISTLHIEAGARSTGISGGSLKTYKNIIVRYANVNGVSLGANSIAEGLETYDSGLGINIGSNATARYCIVAGNNTYGFWSQYTSPIIYNSLAYGNGTSGFDFDVLENSNNPTVKNNTSSGNTGYSFLFNYYFNTPSAFTSSNNAWDIAGDSRWDTHKGTNNQELKDSLFISTSTRNFRLEQFSPNIDTGIAISGLTTDILGNPIYGTPDIGPYEYQPPYTITSGGIPIGANFRVYSDGKYRMTAATSSGATANMTITPSSGVPSGDYSEWLNVTVNSWNTSGDYTKSWTESSSSAGSTVHTVGDLAPNGFIQEDIQPTPLLSRRTYLSVMDPLSDRRLLCRLRRQCKLLTILRLQQSLLLQVRLFQLRQPLYLPQQKQHRPFLHKSNLFNFKRNSSYFSSSLLFFLRRSCKT
;
A
#
# COMPACT_ATOMS: atom_id res chain seq x y z
N ALA A 1 -19.81 -17.33 25.82
CA ALA A 1 -18.39 -16.95 25.67
C ALA A 1 -18.12 -16.72 24.18
N GLY A 2 -17.41 -15.65 23.81
CA GLY A 2 -17.05 -15.42 22.41
C GLY A 2 -16.08 -16.51 21.91
N LEU A 3 -16.12 -16.83 20.62
CA LEU A 3 -15.13 -17.74 20.02
C LEU A 3 -13.73 -17.13 20.19
N PRO A 4 -12.68 -17.93 20.49
CA PRO A 4 -11.31 -17.43 20.65
C PRO A 4 -10.77 -16.86 19.33
N ILE A 5 -10.17 -15.66 19.36
CA ILE A 5 -9.56 -15.03 18.17
C ILE A 5 -8.24 -15.72 17.89
N THR A 6 -8.11 -16.29 16.70
CA THR A 6 -6.83 -16.82 16.21
C THR A 6 -6.09 -15.69 15.51
N PHE A 7 -4.93 -15.30 16.05
CA PHE A 7 -3.98 -14.44 15.37
C PHE A 7 -2.90 -15.30 14.72
N ARG A 8 -2.54 -15.00 13.46
CA ARG A 8 -1.41 -15.61 12.74
C ARG A 8 -0.50 -14.52 12.18
N GLY A 9 0.72 -14.88 11.75
CA GLY A 9 1.65 -13.94 11.09
C GLY A 9 2.08 -12.77 11.99
N VAL A 10 2.41 -13.05 13.25
CA VAL A 10 2.82 -12.01 14.22
C VAL A 10 4.34 -11.77 14.21
N ASP A 11 5.04 -12.20 13.16
CA ASP A 11 6.47 -11.94 13.02
C ASP A 11 6.74 -10.55 12.42
N VAL A 12 7.96 -10.07 12.58
CA VAL A 12 8.36 -8.71 12.14
C VAL A 12 8.23 -8.49 10.63
N ASN A 13 8.02 -9.55 9.85
CA ASN A 13 7.97 -9.51 8.39
C ASN A 13 6.55 -9.70 7.85
N SER A 14 5.55 -9.94 8.70
CA SER A 14 4.17 -10.20 8.32
C SER A 14 3.17 -9.34 9.12
N LYS A 15 2.07 -8.97 8.47
CA LYS A 15 0.96 -8.30 9.15
C LYS A 15 0.22 -9.32 10.01
N PRO A 16 -0.23 -8.95 11.22
CA PRO A 16 -1.14 -9.79 11.99
C PRO A 16 -2.37 -10.15 11.17
N GLU A 17 -2.71 -11.44 11.14
CA GLU A 17 -3.89 -11.95 10.44
C GLU A 17 -4.98 -12.39 11.40
N ILE A 18 -6.22 -11.97 11.15
CA ILE A 18 -7.44 -12.39 11.83
C ILE A 18 -8.26 -13.26 10.88
N TRP A 19 -8.60 -14.46 11.34
CA TRP A 19 -9.38 -15.41 10.57
C TRP A 19 -10.80 -15.52 11.15
N GLY A 20 -11.79 -15.43 10.26
CA GLY A 20 -13.22 -15.33 10.57
C GLY A 20 -13.93 -16.65 10.91
N SER A 21 -13.20 -17.76 10.98
CA SER A 21 -13.75 -19.10 10.89
C SER A 21 -13.26 -20.01 12.01
N VAL A 22 -14.03 -21.07 12.24
CA VAL A 22 -13.61 -22.21 13.05
C VAL A 22 -13.13 -23.29 12.08
N ASP A 23 -12.03 -23.96 12.41
CA ASP A 23 -11.62 -25.17 11.72
C ASP A 23 -12.70 -26.25 11.90
N VAL A 24 -13.33 -26.65 10.79
CA VAL A 24 -14.38 -27.66 10.75
C VAL A 24 -13.92 -28.93 10.04
N SER A 25 -12.63 -29.22 9.97
CA SER A 25 -12.06 -30.33 9.19
C SER A 25 -12.52 -31.74 9.63
N GLY A 26 -12.86 -31.95 10.91
CA GLY A 26 -13.32 -33.27 11.41
C GLY A 26 -14.84 -33.47 11.40
N GLY A 27 -15.30 -34.72 11.47
CA GLY A 27 -16.72 -35.03 11.74
C GLY A 27 -17.67 -34.87 10.54
N TRP A 28 -17.15 -35.05 9.33
CA TRP A 28 -17.94 -35.10 8.10
C TRP A 28 -18.51 -36.50 7.88
N SER A 29 -19.69 -36.56 7.25
CA SER A 29 -20.33 -37.80 6.82
C SER A 29 -20.68 -37.72 5.33
N VAL A 30 -20.70 -38.86 4.63
CA VAL A 30 -21.10 -38.90 3.22
C VAL A 30 -22.57 -38.49 3.08
N TYR A 31 -22.86 -37.61 2.13
CA TYR A 31 -24.22 -37.23 1.78
C TYR A 31 -24.71 -38.04 0.57
N SER A 32 -25.56 -39.03 0.81
CA SER A 32 -26.08 -39.94 -0.22
C SER A 32 -27.14 -39.31 -1.13
N GLY A 33 -27.67 -38.13 -0.79
CA GLY A 33 -28.71 -37.43 -1.56
C GLY A 33 -28.17 -36.48 -2.63
N GLY A 34 -26.86 -36.48 -2.88
CA GLY A 34 -26.21 -35.61 -3.87
C GLY A 34 -25.24 -36.35 -4.77
N ASN A 35 -24.46 -35.59 -5.53
CA ASN A 35 -23.41 -36.13 -6.37
C ASN A 35 -22.35 -36.88 -5.57
N ALA A 36 -21.59 -37.77 -6.23
CA ALA A 36 -20.45 -38.45 -5.61
C ALA A 36 -19.46 -37.45 -4.97
N ASP A 37 -18.82 -37.91 -3.89
CA ASP A 37 -17.87 -37.15 -3.07
C ASP A 37 -18.45 -35.90 -2.41
N THR A 38 -19.77 -35.89 -2.20
CA THR A 38 -20.43 -34.87 -1.38
C THR A 38 -20.50 -35.32 0.07
N TYR A 39 -20.06 -34.44 0.95
CA TYR A 39 -20.04 -34.64 2.39
C TYR A 39 -20.91 -33.60 3.06
N GLN A 40 -21.41 -33.94 4.24
CA GLN A 40 -22.24 -33.07 5.05
C GLN A 40 -21.76 -33.03 6.50
N LYS A 41 -21.98 -31.88 7.13
CA LYS A 41 -21.70 -31.64 8.54
C LYS A 41 -22.70 -30.66 9.14
N SER A 42 -23.31 -31.04 10.26
CA SER A 42 -24.17 -30.14 11.02
C SER A 42 -23.34 -29.07 11.72
N LEU A 43 -23.69 -27.79 11.53
CA LEU A 43 -23.09 -26.67 12.26
C LEU A 43 -24.20 -25.82 12.89
N THR A 44 -23.86 -25.08 13.93
CA THR A 44 -24.82 -24.20 14.64
C THR A 44 -24.93 -22.80 14.03
N THR A 45 -23.97 -22.42 13.19
CA THR A 45 -23.90 -21.09 12.57
C THR A 45 -23.95 -21.24 11.06
N GLN A 46 -24.80 -20.44 10.41
CA GLN A 46 -24.88 -20.40 8.96
C GLN A 46 -23.57 -19.91 8.36
N ALA A 47 -22.94 -20.75 7.53
CA ALA A 47 -21.80 -20.36 6.72
C ALA A 47 -22.28 -19.54 5.51
N GLN A 48 -21.69 -18.37 5.33
CA GLN A 48 -21.75 -17.54 4.11
C GLN A 48 -20.42 -17.57 3.36
N VAL A 49 -19.35 -17.98 4.04
CA VAL A 49 -18.02 -18.16 3.46
C VAL A 49 -17.50 -19.53 3.87
N VAL A 50 -16.97 -20.26 2.89
CA VAL A 50 -16.25 -21.53 3.11
C VAL A 50 -14.93 -21.45 2.37
N ALA A 51 -13.86 -21.86 3.04
CA ALA A 51 -12.55 -22.02 2.44
C ALA A 51 -12.02 -23.43 2.73
N ALA A 52 -11.31 -24.03 1.78
CA ALA A 52 -10.70 -25.34 1.98
C ALA A 52 -9.35 -25.46 1.25
N GLY A 53 -8.51 -26.36 1.75
CA GLY A 53 -7.19 -26.63 1.18
C GLY A 53 -6.41 -27.68 1.95
N PRO A 54 -5.22 -28.07 1.45
CA PRO A 54 -4.40 -29.13 2.03
C PRO A 54 -3.81 -28.77 3.40
N SER A 55 -3.80 -27.49 3.75
CA SER A 55 -3.40 -27.01 5.07
C SER A 55 -4.12 -25.71 5.39
N ILE A 56 -4.19 -25.37 6.66
CA ILE A 56 -4.74 -24.09 7.12
C ILE A 56 -3.93 -22.86 6.65
N THR A 57 -2.70 -23.02 6.14
CA THR A 57 -1.93 -21.92 5.52
C THR A 57 -2.17 -21.80 4.02
N ASN A 58 -2.90 -22.74 3.43
CA ASN A 58 -3.13 -22.84 1.99
C ASN A 58 -4.62 -23.05 1.70
N LEU A 59 -5.48 -22.28 2.39
CA LEU A 59 -6.91 -22.31 2.14
C LEU A 59 -7.26 -21.43 0.94
N THR A 60 -8.22 -21.90 0.16
CA THR A 60 -8.82 -21.15 -0.94
C THR A 60 -10.32 -21.03 -0.70
N LYS A 61 -10.87 -19.84 -0.92
CA LYS A 61 -12.31 -19.62 -0.86
C LYS A 61 -13.00 -20.49 -1.90
N LYS A 62 -14.07 -21.18 -1.48
CA LYS A 62 -14.86 -22.08 -2.32
C LYS A 62 -16.14 -21.40 -2.79
N THR A 63 -16.59 -21.76 -3.98
CA THR A 63 -17.80 -21.20 -4.59
C THR A 63 -19.04 -21.80 -3.94
N GLN A 64 -20.02 -20.96 -3.63
CA GLN A 64 -21.32 -21.44 -3.17
C GLN A 64 -22.11 -21.99 -4.36
N GLY A 65 -22.46 -23.27 -4.31
CA GLY A 65 -23.34 -23.92 -5.27
C GLY A 65 -24.82 -23.68 -4.95
N ALA A 66 -25.68 -23.95 -5.93
CA ALA A 66 -27.12 -23.67 -5.82
C ALA A 66 -27.87 -24.57 -4.82
N SER A 67 -27.47 -25.84 -4.72
CA SER A 67 -28.11 -26.81 -3.83
C SER A 67 -27.18 -27.95 -3.44
N ALA A 68 -27.46 -28.61 -2.32
CA ALA A 68 -26.67 -29.74 -1.83
C ALA A 68 -26.67 -30.95 -2.78
N SER A 69 -27.75 -31.17 -3.54
CA SER A 69 -27.86 -32.32 -4.45
C SER A 69 -27.15 -32.11 -5.78
N THR A 70 -26.84 -30.86 -6.15
CA THR A 70 -26.31 -30.50 -7.47
C THR A 70 -24.94 -29.81 -7.41
N LEU A 71 -24.19 -29.96 -6.31
CA LEU A 71 -22.87 -29.34 -6.17
C LEU A 71 -21.91 -29.83 -7.26
N ASN A 72 -21.14 -28.92 -7.85
CA ASN A 72 -19.96 -29.24 -8.66
C ASN A 72 -18.73 -29.49 -7.75
N PRO A 73 -17.67 -30.16 -8.24
CA PRO A 73 -16.45 -30.36 -7.45
C PRO A 73 -15.87 -29.03 -6.95
N GLY A 74 -15.58 -28.94 -5.65
CA GLY A 74 -15.09 -27.74 -4.99
C GLY A 74 -16.16 -26.71 -4.60
N GLU A 75 -17.44 -27.01 -4.80
CA GLU A 75 -18.55 -26.17 -4.35
C GLU A 75 -19.09 -26.59 -2.98
N TRP A 76 -19.75 -25.64 -2.32
CA TRP A 76 -20.44 -25.88 -1.04
C TRP A 76 -21.88 -25.36 -1.08
N ALA A 77 -22.74 -25.90 -0.21
CA ALA A 77 -24.09 -25.38 0.01
C ALA A 77 -24.42 -25.41 1.50
N TRP A 78 -25.35 -24.56 1.92
CA TRP A 78 -25.88 -24.54 3.28
C TRP A 78 -27.40 -24.67 3.25
N THR A 79 -27.94 -25.65 3.95
CA THR A 79 -29.40 -25.76 4.17
C THR A 79 -29.69 -26.44 5.50
N SER A 80 -30.74 -25.99 6.18
CA SER A 80 -31.27 -26.65 7.38
C SER A 80 -30.22 -26.94 8.47
N SER A 81 -29.30 -26.00 8.70
CA SER A 81 -28.19 -26.14 9.66
C SER A 81 -27.11 -27.17 9.30
N VAL A 82 -27.03 -27.54 8.02
CA VAL A 82 -26.06 -28.49 7.48
C VAL A 82 -25.24 -27.81 6.40
N LEU A 83 -23.92 -27.88 6.55
CA LEU A 83 -22.95 -27.52 5.52
C LEU A 83 -22.68 -28.75 4.66
N TYR A 84 -22.82 -28.57 3.35
CA TYR A 84 -22.50 -29.56 2.33
C TYR A 84 -21.27 -29.09 1.58
N TYR A 85 -20.34 -30.00 1.30
CA TYR A 85 -19.16 -29.72 0.49
C TYR A 85 -18.90 -30.89 -0.43
N ARG A 86 -18.69 -30.61 -1.71
CA ARG A 86 -18.24 -31.61 -2.67
C ARG A 86 -16.75 -31.45 -2.91
N LEU A 87 -15.99 -32.51 -2.68
CA LEU A 87 -14.53 -32.48 -2.85
C LEU A 87 -14.16 -32.04 -4.28
N ALA A 88 -13.17 -31.16 -4.38
CA ALA A 88 -12.52 -30.89 -5.65
C ALA A 88 -11.59 -32.06 -6.05
N SER A 89 -11.17 -32.09 -7.31
CA SER A 89 -10.24 -33.11 -7.79
C SER A 89 -8.95 -33.13 -6.96
N GLY A 90 -8.59 -34.30 -6.43
CA GLY A 90 -7.39 -34.50 -5.60
C GLY A 90 -7.55 -34.11 -4.13
N GLU A 91 -8.70 -33.61 -3.70
CA GLU A 91 -8.98 -33.42 -2.27
C GLU A 91 -9.42 -34.74 -1.63
N ASP A 92 -9.04 -34.93 -0.36
CA ASP A 92 -9.45 -36.06 0.47
C ASP A 92 -10.04 -35.52 1.77
N ILE A 93 -11.31 -35.80 2.04
CA ILE A 93 -12.02 -35.28 3.23
C ILE A 93 -11.32 -35.61 4.55
N SER A 94 -10.51 -36.68 4.60
CA SER A 94 -9.81 -37.11 5.81
C SER A 94 -8.59 -36.25 6.14
N THR A 95 -8.04 -35.53 5.16
CA THR A 95 -6.85 -34.68 5.29
C THR A 95 -7.12 -33.22 4.91
N LEU A 96 -8.26 -32.95 4.27
CA LEU A 96 -8.66 -31.63 3.85
C LEU A 96 -8.94 -30.74 5.05
N HIS A 97 -8.32 -29.57 5.05
CA HIS A 97 -8.68 -28.52 5.99
C HIS A 97 -9.84 -27.71 5.44
N ILE A 98 -10.90 -27.57 6.24
CA ILE A 98 -12.07 -26.76 5.89
C ILE A 98 -12.32 -25.74 6.98
N GLU A 99 -12.50 -24.50 6.57
CA GLU A 99 -12.95 -23.40 7.39
C GLU A 99 -14.31 -22.89 6.93
N ALA A 100 -15.26 -22.84 7.86
CA ALA A 100 -16.58 -22.27 7.64
C ALA A 100 -16.71 -21.00 8.49
N GLY A 101 -17.07 -19.89 7.85
CA GLY A 101 -17.25 -18.60 8.49
C GLY A 101 -18.24 -18.71 9.65
N ALA A 102 -17.75 -18.59 10.88
CA ALA A 102 -18.56 -18.67 12.09
C ALA A 102 -18.62 -17.32 12.81
N ARG A 103 -17.65 -16.43 12.56
CA ARG A 103 -17.64 -15.06 13.07
C ARG A 103 -18.36 -14.15 12.10
N SER A 104 -19.41 -13.48 12.57
CA SER A 104 -20.09 -12.47 11.76
C SER A 104 -19.14 -11.36 11.33
N THR A 105 -18.22 -10.92 12.18
CA THR A 105 -17.28 -9.84 11.84
C THR A 105 -15.87 -10.13 12.31
N GLY A 106 -14.87 -9.90 11.44
CA GLY A 106 -13.46 -10.06 11.78
C GLY A 106 -12.98 -9.01 12.77
N ILE A 107 -13.13 -7.73 12.40
CA ILE A 107 -12.90 -6.58 13.30
C ILE A 107 -14.22 -5.83 13.48
N SER A 108 -14.82 -5.94 14.66
CA SER A 108 -15.97 -5.11 15.05
C SER A 108 -15.46 -3.85 15.75
N GLY A 109 -15.35 -2.77 14.99
CA GLY A 109 -14.70 -1.56 15.43
C GLY A 109 -15.66 -0.59 16.12
N GLY A 110 -15.29 -0.16 17.33
CA GLY A 110 -15.91 1.01 17.96
C GLY A 110 -15.52 2.32 17.25
N SER A 111 -16.18 3.41 17.62
CA SER A 111 -15.84 4.76 17.17
C SER A 111 -14.50 5.26 17.74
N LEU A 112 -13.86 6.19 17.03
CA LEU A 112 -12.62 6.87 17.46
C LEU A 112 -11.45 5.91 17.70
N LYS A 113 -11.31 4.88 16.86
CA LYS A 113 -10.22 3.89 16.94
C LYS A 113 -9.38 3.90 15.68
N THR A 114 -8.11 3.54 15.81
CA THR A 114 -7.21 3.32 14.68
C THR A 114 -6.88 1.84 14.58
N TYR A 115 -7.11 1.25 13.40
CA TYR A 115 -6.74 -0.11 13.03
C TYR A 115 -5.69 -0.01 11.94
N LYS A 116 -4.50 -0.59 12.16
CA LYS A 116 -3.38 -0.43 11.24
C LYS A 116 -2.69 -1.76 10.94
N ASN A 117 -2.44 -2.01 9.66
CA ASN A 117 -1.64 -3.14 9.16
C ASN A 117 -2.15 -4.51 9.64
N ILE A 118 -3.46 -4.76 9.53
CA ILE A 118 -4.08 -6.04 9.88
C ILE A 118 -4.67 -6.65 8.62
N ILE A 119 -4.51 -7.97 8.48
CA ILE A 119 -5.17 -8.77 7.45
C ILE A 119 -6.38 -9.45 8.08
N VAL A 120 -7.52 -9.44 7.39
CA VAL A 120 -8.73 -10.19 7.78
C VAL A 120 -9.13 -11.13 6.65
N ARG A 121 -9.41 -12.39 6.99
CA ARG A 121 -9.84 -13.42 6.03
C ARG A 121 -11.08 -14.16 6.52
N TYR A 122 -11.91 -14.58 5.57
CA TYR A 122 -13.01 -15.53 5.78
C TYR A 122 -14.03 -15.14 6.85
N ALA A 123 -14.24 -13.83 7.07
CA ALA A 123 -15.30 -13.37 7.96
C ALA A 123 -16.66 -13.61 7.33
N ASN A 124 -17.61 -14.09 8.13
CA ASN A 124 -18.88 -14.59 7.63
C ASN A 124 -19.72 -13.47 7.01
N VAL A 125 -19.86 -12.33 7.71
CA VAL A 125 -20.64 -11.18 7.23
C VAL A 125 -19.71 -10.04 6.81
N ASN A 126 -18.93 -9.45 7.72
CA ASN A 126 -18.03 -8.32 7.43
C ASN A 126 -16.58 -8.68 7.76
N GLY A 127 -15.63 -8.41 6.87
CA GLY A 127 -14.21 -8.43 7.22
C GLY A 127 -13.95 -7.43 8.34
N VAL A 128 -14.26 -6.16 8.08
CA VAL A 128 -14.12 -5.07 9.06
C VAL A 128 -15.41 -4.25 9.10
N SER A 129 -15.84 -3.87 10.30
CA SER A 129 -16.87 -2.85 10.52
C SER A 129 -16.23 -1.69 11.27
N LEU A 130 -16.13 -0.52 10.65
CA LEU A 130 -15.54 0.68 11.23
C LEU A 130 -16.63 1.57 11.83
N GLY A 131 -16.55 1.80 13.14
CA GLY A 131 -17.38 2.81 13.80
C GLY A 131 -17.02 4.24 13.35
N ALA A 132 -17.89 5.19 13.68
CA ALA A 132 -17.72 6.59 13.28
C ALA A 132 -16.38 7.21 13.75
N ASN A 133 -15.81 8.09 12.93
CA ASN A 133 -14.54 8.79 13.19
C ASN A 133 -13.35 7.85 13.49
N SER A 134 -13.39 6.60 13.02
CA SER A 134 -12.29 5.66 13.13
C SER A 134 -11.39 5.72 11.89
N ILE A 135 -10.18 5.18 12.01
CA ILE A 135 -9.18 5.13 10.93
C ILE A 135 -8.83 3.67 10.68
N ALA A 136 -8.98 3.21 9.44
CA ALA A 136 -8.36 2.01 8.89
C ALA A 136 -7.18 2.43 8.02
N GLU A 137 -6.00 1.92 8.32
CA GLU A 137 -4.78 2.25 7.58
C GLU A 137 -4.02 0.97 7.23
N GLY A 138 -3.78 0.72 5.94
CA GLY A 138 -3.01 -0.46 5.54
C GLY A 138 -3.71 -1.79 5.83
N LEU A 139 -5.03 -1.76 6.05
CA LEU A 139 -5.82 -2.98 6.27
C LEU A 139 -6.00 -3.75 4.98
N GLU A 140 -5.96 -5.07 5.08
CA GLU A 140 -6.27 -5.95 3.97
C GLU A 140 -7.42 -6.87 4.35
N THR A 141 -8.49 -6.89 3.57
CA THR A 141 -9.64 -7.76 3.81
C THR A 141 -9.86 -8.64 2.61
N TYR A 142 -9.92 -9.93 2.86
CA TYR A 142 -10.00 -10.93 1.81
C TYR A 142 -11.11 -11.93 2.05
N ASP A 143 -11.71 -12.39 0.95
CA ASP A 143 -12.51 -13.60 0.91
C ASP A 143 -13.61 -13.67 1.98
N SER A 144 -14.17 -12.53 2.37
CA SER A 144 -15.22 -12.43 3.40
C SER A 144 -16.60 -12.24 2.75
N GLY A 145 -17.66 -12.23 3.55
CA GLY A 145 -19.00 -11.88 3.04
C GLY A 145 -19.00 -10.48 2.39
N LEU A 146 -18.49 -9.51 3.13
CA LEU A 146 -18.27 -8.12 2.77
C LEU A 146 -16.86 -7.73 3.22
N GLY A 147 -16.17 -6.87 2.49
CA GLY A 147 -14.84 -6.37 2.85
C GLY A 147 -14.82 -5.45 4.07
N ILE A 148 -15.04 -4.14 3.84
CA ILE A 148 -15.06 -3.11 4.89
C ILE A 148 -16.39 -2.34 4.87
N ASN A 149 -17.15 -2.45 5.95
CA ASN A 149 -18.29 -1.58 6.25
C ASN A 149 -17.79 -0.33 6.97
N ILE A 150 -17.92 0.85 6.33
CA ILE A 150 -17.36 2.11 6.81
C ILE A 150 -18.46 3.00 7.40
N GLY A 151 -18.29 3.38 8.66
CA GLY A 151 -19.16 4.33 9.35
C GLY A 151 -18.87 5.81 9.05
N SER A 152 -19.68 6.69 9.62
CA SER A 152 -19.62 8.13 9.34
C SER A 152 -18.32 8.80 9.77
N ASN A 153 -17.76 9.62 8.89
CA ASN A 153 -16.46 10.28 9.06
C ASN A 153 -15.30 9.33 9.37
N ALA A 154 -15.49 8.02 9.17
CA ALA A 154 -14.40 7.07 9.28
C ALA A 154 -13.54 7.16 8.02
N THR A 155 -12.22 7.04 8.20
CA THR A 155 -11.24 7.10 7.13
C THR A 155 -10.69 5.71 6.85
N ALA A 156 -10.76 5.25 5.60
CA ALA A 156 -10.02 4.10 5.11
C ALA A 156 -8.92 4.59 4.16
N ARG A 157 -7.66 4.26 4.44
CA ARG A 157 -6.53 4.64 3.59
C ARG A 157 -5.53 3.51 3.41
N TYR A 158 -4.96 3.38 2.22
CA TYR A 158 -4.04 2.29 1.90
C TYR A 158 -4.67 0.92 2.14
N CYS A 159 -5.98 0.79 1.98
CA CYS A 159 -6.68 -0.46 2.24
C CYS A 159 -6.76 -1.31 0.99
N ILE A 160 -6.65 -2.64 1.14
CA ILE A 160 -6.88 -3.61 0.07
C ILE A 160 -8.10 -4.44 0.45
N VAL A 161 -9.06 -4.54 -0.45
CA VAL A 161 -10.30 -5.25 -0.22
C VAL A 161 -10.62 -6.12 -1.41
N ALA A 162 -10.41 -7.45 -1.28
CA ALA A 162 -10.48 -8.31 -2.45
C ALA A 162 -11.13 -9.69 -2.26
N GLY A 163 -11.84 -10.14 -3.29
CA GLY A 163 -12.45 -11.48 -3.32
C GLY A 163 -13.65 -11.66 -2.40
N ASN A 164 -14.30 -10.58 -1.93
CA ASN A 164 -15.45 -10.69 -1.02
C ASN A 164 -16.72 -11.10 -1.80
N ASN A 165 -17.68 -11.76 -1.12
CA ASN A 165 -18.90 -12.25 -1.78
C ASN A 165 -19.75 -11.13 -2.39
N THR A 166 -19.85 -10.00 -1.68
CA THR A 166 -20.75 -8.90 -2.05
C THR A 166 -19.94 -7.64 -2.34
N TYR A 167 -19.69 -6.84 -1.32
CA TYR A 167 -19.08 -5.52 -1.50
C TYR A 167 -17.64 -5.51 -1.06
N GLY A 168 -16.83 -4.69 -1.74
CA GLY A 168 -15.52 -4.32 -1.23
C GLY A 168 -15.67 -3.34 -0.07
N PHE A 169 -15.76 -2.05 -0.39
CA PHE A 169 -16.12 -1.01 0.55
C PHE A 169 -17.62 -0.78 0.51
N TRP A 170 -18.28 -0.79 1.66
CA TRP A 170 -19.69 -0.47 1.77
C TRP A 170 -19.89 0.61 2.84
N SER A 171 -20.75 1.58 2.56
CA SER A 171 -21.15 2.59 3.52
C SER A 171 -22.65 2.79 3.45
N GLN A 172 -23.31 2.61 4.59
CA GLN A 172 -24.75 2.81 4.70
C GLN A 172 -25.11 4.11 5.42
N TYR A 173 -25.67 5.08 4.68
CA TYR A 173 -26.17 6.34 5.27
C TYR A 173 -25.08 7.14 6.02
N THR A 174 -23.84 7.10 5.50
CA THR A 174 -22.71 7.77 6.12
C THR A 174 -21.86 8.61 5.16
N SER A 175 -20.93 9.37 5.72
CA SER A 175 -19.94 10.21 5.02
C SER A 175 -18.53 9.62 5.19
N PRO A 176 -18.19 8.51 4.53
CA PRO A 176 -16.88 7.89 4.66
C PRO A 176 -15.81 8.72 3.92
N ILE A 177 -14.56 8.56 4.34
CA ILE A 177 -13.40 9.14 3.68
C ILE A 177 -12.53 7.98 3.20
N ILE A 178 -12.30 7.85 1.90
CA ILE A 178 -11.55 6.73 1.33
C ILE A 178 -10.45 7.26 0.40
N TYR A 179 -9.20 6.96 0.75
CA TYR A 179 -8.01 7.40 0.01
C TYR A 179 -7.12 6.24 -0.37
N ASN A 180 -6.49 6.31 -1.54
CA ASN A 180 -5.37 5.44 -1.91
C ASN A 180 -5.66 3.96 -1.61
N SER A 181 -6.86 3.48 -1.94
CA SER A 181 -7.33 2.14 -1.58
C SER A 181 -7.76 1.35 -2.80
N LEU A 182 -7.77 0.02 -2.68
CA LEU A 182 -8.11 -0.92 -3.74
C LEU A 182 -9.31 -1.77 -3.36
N ALA A 183 -10.29 -1.85 -4.25
CA ALA A 183 -11.32 -2.88 -4.25
C ALA A 183 -11.14 -3.80 -5.48
N TYR A 184 -10.85 -5.09 -5.27
CA TYR A 184 -10.57 -6.02 -6.36
C TYR A 184 -11.39 -7.32 -6.32
N GLY A 185 -12.05 -7.69 -7.42
CA GLY A 185 -12.65 -9.04 -7.52
C GLY A 185 -13.78 -9.30 -6.52
N ASN A 186 -14.53 -8.28 -6.11
CA ASN A 186 -15.70 -8.44 -5.23
C ASN A 186 -16.97 -8.75 -6.05
N GLY A 187 -17.90 -9.52 -5.49
CA GLY A 187 -18.99 -10.12 -6.27
C GLY A 187 -20.09 -9.14 -6.74
N THR A 188 -20.45 -8.12 -5.96
CA THR A 188 -21.48 -7.14 -6.35
C THR A 188 -20.85 -5.83 -6.78
N SER A 189 -20.01 -5.23 -5.94
CA SER A 189 -19.31 -4.00 -6.32
C SER A 189 -18.01 -3.78 -5.55
N GLY A 190 -17.13 -2.97 -6.15
CA GLY A 190 -15.91 -2.52 -5.49
C GLY A 190 -16.21 -1.54 -4.35
N PHE A 191 -16.93 -0.48 -4.67
CA PHE A 191 -17.38 0.56 -3.74
C PHE A 191 -18.89 0.71 -3.83
N ASP A 192 -19.58 0.60 -2.69
CA ASP A 192 -21.03 0.74 -2.57
C ASP A 192 -21.37 1.82 -1.55
N PHE A 193 -22.16 2.80 -2.00
CA PHE A 193 -22.63 3.90 -1.18
C PHE A 193 -24.17 3.91 -1.14
N ASP A 194 -24.75 3.55 0.01
CA ASP A 194 -26.16 3.83 0.27
C ASP A 194 -26.29 5.28 0.75
N VAL A 195 -26.99 6.08 -0.04
CA VAL A 195 -27.10 7.52 0.18
C VAL A 195 -28.48 7.85 0.77
N LEU A 196 -28.46 8.52 1.92
CA LEU A 196 -29.62 9.19 2.50
C LEU A 196 -29.55 10.70 2.18
N GLU A 197 -30.71 11.31 2.00
CA GLU A 197 -30.87 12.72 1.63
C GLU A 197 -30.13 13.67 2.59
N ASN A 198 -29.34 14.61 2.02
CA ASN A 198 -28.71 15.74 2.71
C ASN A 198 -27.78 15.43 3.92
N SER A 199 -27.43 14.17 4.17
CA SER A 199 -26.57 13.78 5.31
C SER A 199 -25.26 13.11 4.94
N ASN A 200 -25.13 12.65 3.69
CA ASN A 200 -24.02 11.83 3.22
C ASN A 200 -23.13 12.59 2.23
N ASN A 201 -21.89 12.83 2.63
CA ASN A 201 -20.88 13.48 1.81
C ASN A 201 -19.61 12.62 1.78
N PRO A 202 -19.64 11.45 1.11
CA PRO A 202 -18.44 10.64 0.94
C PRO A 202 -17.33 11.44 0.25
N THR A 203 -16.09 11.19 0.68
CA THR A 203 -14.89 11.68 0.00
C THR A 203 -14.09 10.49 -0.52
N VAL A 204 -13.89 10.39 -1.82
CA VAL A 204 -13.29 9.22 -2.49
C VAL A 204 -12.21 9.68 -3.47
N LYS A 205 -10.92 9.54 -3.12
CA LYS A 205 -9.80 9.98 -3.98
C LYS A 205 -8.68 8.96 -4.10
N ASN A 206 -8.02 8.90 -5.26
CA ASN A 206 -6.90 8.00 -5.52
C ASN A 206 -7.22 6.52 -5.30
N ASN A 207 -8.47 6.09 -5.51
CA ASN A 207 -8.86 4.69 -5.31
C ASN A 207 -8.91 3.93 -6.62
N THR A 208 -8.63 2.63 -6.54
CA THR A 208 -8.75 1.70 -7.67
C THR A 208 -9.87 0.71 -7.41
N SER A 209 -10.73 0.50 -8.40
CA SER A 209 -11.76 -0.53 -8.40
C SER A 209 -11.62 -1.41 -9.63
N SER A 210 -11.26 -2.68 -9.48
CA SER A 210 -10.98 -3.54 -10.65
C SER A 210 -11.43 -4.99 -10.47
N GLY A 211 -11.80 -5.67 -11.56
CA GLY A 211 -12.11 -7.09 -11.59
C GLY A 211 -13.37 -7.50 -10.82
N ASN A 212 -14.17 -6.55 -10.31
CA ASN A 212 -15.42 -6.83 -9.62
C ASN A 212 -16.46 -7.40 -10.59
N THR A 213 -17.42 -8.21 -10.13
CA THR A 213 -18.36 -8.89 -11.04
C THR A 213 -19.54 -8.00 -11.47
N GLY A 214 -19.99 -7.08 -10.61
CA GLY A 214 -21.10 -6.18 -10.91
C GLY A 214 -20.65 -4.77 -11.31
N TYR A 215 -20.32 -3.94 -10.32
CA TYR A 215 -19.96 -2.52 -10.54
C TYR A 215 -18.62 -2.14 -9.91
N SER A 216 -17.95 -1.16 -10.49
CA SER A 216 -16.82 -0.54 -9.78
C SER A 216 -17.27 0.37 -8.65
N PHE A 217 -18.23 1.23 -8.95
CA PHE A 217 -18.86 2.16 -8.02
C PHE A 217 -20.38 2.04 -8.16
N LEU A 218 -21.07 1.80 -7.05
CA LEU A 218 -22.53 1.61 -6.99
C LEU A 218 -23.14 2.62 -6.01
N PHE A 219 -24.25 3.24 -6.41
CA PHE A 219 -25.02 4.17 -5.58
C PHE A 219 -26.44 3.68 -5.40
N ASN A 220 -26.86 3.47 -4.16
CA ASN A 220 -28.25 3.18 -3.82
C ASN A 220 -28.92 4.45 -3.27
N TYR A 221 -29.77 5.09 -4.08
CA TYR A 221 -30.57 6.23 -3.66
C TYR A 221 -31.87 5.77 -3.05
N TYR A 222 -32.07 6.10 -1.77
CA TYR A 222 -33.30 5.80 -1.08
C TYR A 222 -34.26 7.00 -1.07
N PHE A 223 -33.75 8.24 -0.99
CA PHE A 223 -34.63 9.41 -0.83
C PHE A 223 -34.29 10.66 -1.64
N ASN A 224 -33.04 10.89 -2.13
CA ASN A 224 -32.65 11.93 -3.12
C ASN A 224 -31.13 11.91 -3.43
N THR A 225 -30.66 12.74 -4.37
CA THR A 225 -29.24 12.93 -4.75
C THR A 225 -28.41 13.54 -3.59
N PRO A 226 -27.17 13.06 -3.32
CA PRO A 226 -26.32 13.65 -2.30
C PRO A 226 -25.93 15.10 -2.63
N SER A 227 -25.92 15.97 -1.61
CA SER A 227 -25.63 17.39 -1.77
C SER A 227 -24.14 17.72 -1.92
N ALA A 228 -23.23 16.89 -1.40
CA ALA A 228 -21.78 17.14 -1.49
C ALA A 228 -20.91 15.87 -1.53
N PHE A 229 -21.12 15.01 -2.53
CA PHE A 229 -20.19 13.91 -2.83
C PHE A 229 -18.91 14.46 -3.46
N THR A 230 -17.74 14.16 -2.87
CA THR A 230 -16.44 14.62 -3.38
C THR A 230 -15.63 13.44 -3.90
N SER A 231 -15.39 13.40 -5.20
CA SER A 231 -14.54 12.38 -5.83
C SER A 231 -13.62 12.99 -6.87
N SER A 232 -12.41 12.43 -7.00
CA SER A 232 -11.47 12.74 -8.08
C SER A 232 -10.37 11.70 -8.14
N ASN A 233 -9.70 11.59 -9.28
CA ASN A 233 -8.50 10.77 -9.44
C ASN A 233 -8.70 9.30 -9.03
N ASN A 234 -9.85 8.70 -9.35
CA ASN A 234 -10.07 7.27 -9.14
C ASN A 234 -9.88 6.50 -10.45
N ALA A 235 -9.59 5.21 -10.36
CA ALA A 235 -9.41 4.31 -11.50
C ALA A 235 -10.40 3.15 -11.43
N TRP A 236 -10.96 2.78 -12.59
CA TRP A 236 -11.80 1.60 -12.71
C TRP A 236 -11.75 0.95 -14.08
N ASP A 237 -11.92 -0.37 -14.13
CA ASP A 237 -11.88 -1.16 -15.37
C ASP A 237 -13.28 -1.49 -15.93
N ILE A 238 -14.30 -1.57 -15.08
CA ILE A 238 -15.70 -1.74 -15.45
C ILE A 238 -16.53 -0.52 -15.03
N ALA A 239 -17.63 -0.28 -15.75
CA ALA A 239 -18.49 0.87 -15.51
C ALA A 239 -19.00 0.91 -14.05
N GLY A 240 -19.17 2.13 -13.53
CA GLY A 240 -20.04 2.35 -12.39
C GLY A 240 -21.52 2.18 -12.80
N ASP A 241 -22.41 2.30 -11.84
CA ASP A 241 -23.83 2.43 -12.16
C ASP A 241 -24.10 3.77 -12.89
N SER A 242 -25.33 3.95 -13.38
CA SER A 242 -25.70 5.18 -14.12
C SER A 242 -25.62 6.46 -13.28
N ARG A 243 -25.54 6.35 -11.95
CA ARG A 243 -25.45 7.47 -11.02
C ARG A 243 -24.00 7.89 -10.80
N TRP A 244 -23.05 6.96 -10.90
CA TRP A 244 -21.62 7.26 -10.78
C TRP A 244 -21.16 8.35 -11.74
N ASP A 245 -21.69 8.40 -12.97
CA ASP A 245 -21.33 9.43 -13.95
C ASP A 245 -21.61 10.86 -13.47
N THR A 246 -22.59 11.03 -12.58
CA THR A 246 -22.92 12.33 -11.97
C THR A 246 -21.99 12.69 -10.81
N HIS A 247 -21.31 11.70 -10.21
CA HIS A 247 -20.58 11.84 -8.95
C HIS A 247 -19.08 11.53 -9.02
N LYS A 248 -18.59 10.98 -10.13
CA LYS A 248 -17.19 10.57 -10.29
C LYS A 248 -16.18 11.70 -10.17
N GLY A 249 -16.60 12.94 -10.40
CA GLY A 249 -15.74 14.13 -10.39
C GLY A 249 -14.76 14.16 -11.56
N THR A 250 -13.54 14.64 -11.35
CA THR A 250 -12.55 14.91 -12.42
C THR A 250 -11.28 14.06 -12.32
N ASN A 251 -10.50 14.03 -13.40
CA ASN A 251 -9.17 13.41 -13.50
C ASN A 251 -9.13 11.89 -13.21
N ASN A 252 -10.20 11.18 -13.53
CA ASN A 252 -10.29 9.73 -13.33
C ASN A 252 -9.64 8.93 -14.48
N GLN A 253 -9.24 7.69 -14.19
CA GLN A 253 -8.87 6.67 -15.19
C GLN A 253 -10.05 5.73 -15.43
N GLU A 254 -10.95 6.16 -16.30
CA GLU A 254 -12.23 5.46 -16.53
C GLU A 254 -12.08 4.34 -17.55
N LEU A 255 -12.60 3.16 -17.22
CA LEU A 255 -12.61 1.98 -18.08
C LEU A 255 -11.20 1.60 -18.59
N LYS A 256 -10.20 1.76 -17.72
CA LYS A 256 -8.80 1.42 -18.00
C LYS A 256 -8.34 0.32 -17.05
N ASP A 257 -7.64 -0.66 -17.62
CA ASP A 257 -6.91 -1.64 -16.82
C ASP A 257 -5.83 -0.92 -16.00
N SER A 258 -5.76 -1.24 -14.71
CA SER A 258 -4.75 -0.70 -13.81
C SER A 258 -3.38 -1.35 -14.01
N LEU A 259 -3.28 -2.45 -14.77
CA LEU A 259 -2.04 -3.19 -15.03
C LEU A 259 -1.35 -3.62 -13.73
N PHE A 260 -2.00 -4.53 -12.99
CA PHE A 260 -1.40 -5.12 -11.79
C PHE A 260 -0.44 -6.25 -12.16
N ILE A 261 0.69 -6.35 -11.45
CA ILE A 261 1.74 -7.37 -11.70
C ILE A 261 1.16 -8.80 -11.68
N SER A 262 0.34 -9.14 -10.68
CA SER A 262 -0.29 -10.47 -10.63
C SER A 262 -1.50 -10.47 -9.71
N THR A 263 -2.69 -10.47 -10.30
CA THR A 263 -3.95 -10.52 -9.55
C THR A 263 -4.22 -11.89 -8.93
N SER A 264 -3.75 -12.98 -9.56
CA SER A 264 -3.89 -14.35 -9.05
C SER A 264 -3.13 -14.59 -7.74
N THR A 265 -2.00 -13.91 -7.56
CA THR A 265 -1.20 -13.95 -6.32
C THR A 265 -1.49 -12.77 -5.38
N ARG A 266 -2.46 -11.92 -5.72
CA ARG A 266 -2.80 -10.68 -4.99
C ARG A 266 -1.65 -9.68 -4.89
N ASN A 267 -0.76 -9.70 -5.87
CA ASN A 267 0.24 -8.67 -6.06
C ASN A 267 -0.34 -7.54 -6.91
N PHE A 268 -0.98 -6.60 -6.23
CA PHE A 268 -1.63 -5.44 -6.84
C PHE A 268 -0.70 -4.23 -7.02
N ARG A 269 0.62 -4.45 -7.01
CA ARG A 269 1.55 -3.40 -7.42
C ARG A 269 1.37 -3.13 -8.92
N LEU A 270 1.67 -1.91 -9.32
CA LEU A 270 1.50 -1.44 -10.70
C LEU A 270 2.66 -1.91 -11.59
N GLU A 271 2.35 -2.26 -12.82
CA GLU A 271 3.33 -2.40 -13.89
C GLU A 271 3.80 -1.03 -14.41
N GLN A 272 4.98 -0.99 -15.04
CA GLN A 272 5.69 0.24 -15.43
C GLN A 272 4.87 1.25 -16.26
N PHE A 273 3.91 0.78 -17.04
CA PHE A 273 3.09 1.61 -17.93
C PHE A 273 1.64 1.70 -17.48
N SER A 274 1.36 1.39 -16.22
CA SER A 274 0.03 1.57 -15.65
C SER A 274 -0.46 3.02 -15.83
N PRO A 275 -1.74 3.22 -16.23
CA PRO A 275 -2.33 4.54 -16.32
C PRO A 275 -2.52 5.20 -14.94
N ASN A 276 -2.35 4.44 -13.86
CA ASN A 276 -2.51 4.92 -12.50
C ASN A 276 -1.25 5.59 -11.94
N ILE A 277 -0.11 5.48 -12.65
CA ILE A 277 1.16 6.06 -12.19
C ILE A 277 1.18 7.56 -12.45
N ASP A 278 1.53 8.36 -11.44
CA ASP A 278 1.62 9.82 -11.48
C ASP A 278 0.31 10.53 -11.87
N THR A 279 -0.86 9.92 -11.62
CA THR A 279 -2.18 10.47 -12.00
C THR A 279 -3.11 10.74 -10.82
N GLY A 280 -2.67 10.49 -9.59
CA GLY A 280 -3.39 10.81 -8.37
C GLY A 280 -3.37 12.29 -8.00
N ILE A 281 -3.80 12.59 -6.78
CA ILE A 281 -3.71 13.91 -6.17
C ILE A 281 -3.06 13.82 -4.78
N ALA A 282 -2.23 14.80 -4.42
CA ALA A 282 -1.66 14.88 -3.08
C ALA A 282 -2.76 14.99 -2.01
N ILE A 283 -2.72 14.10 -1.03
CA ILE A 283 -3.58 14.15 0.17
C ILE A 283 -2.71 14.58 1.35
N SER A 284 -3.16 15.59 2.08
CA SER A 284 -2.39 16.13 3.22
C SER A 284 -2.08 15.05 4.25
N GLY A 285 -0.81 14.93 4.63
CA GLY A 285 -0.31 13.94 5.59
C GLY A 285 -0.06 12.54 5.02
N LEU A 286 -0.27 12.32 3.72
CA LEU A 286 0.05 11.08 3.02
C LEU A 286 1.34 11.27 2.21
N THR A 287 2.44 10.63 2.65
CA THR A 287 3.77 10.77 2.02
C THR A 287 4.40 9.44 1.61
N THR A 288 3.75 8.32 1.91
CA THR A 288 4.22 6.97 1.58
C THR A 288 3.07 6.10 1.10
N ASP A 289 3.38 4.94 0.50
CA ASP A 289 2.39 3.92 0.15
C ASP A 289 2.09 2.94 1.31
N ILE A 290 1.31 1.89 1.04
CA ILE A 290 0.97 0.83 2.00
C ILE A 290 2.18 0.08 2.58
N LEU A 291 3.30 0.03 1.85
CA LEU A 291 4.54 -0.63 2.27
C LEU A 291 5.52 0.35 2.93
N GLY A 292 5.16 1.63 3.03
CA GLY A 292 6.02 2.68 3.56
C GLY A 292 7.05 3.21 2.55
N ASN A 293 6.90 2.88 1.26
CA ASN A 293 7.76 3.45 0.22
C ASN A 293 7.38 4.93 0.01
N PRO A 294 8.35 5.81 -0.28
CA PRO A 294 8.06 7.20 -0.60
C PRO A 294 7.27 7.34 -1.90
N ILE A 295 6.45 8.39 -1.96
CA ILE A 295 5.74 8.83 -3.16
C ILE A 295 6.73 9.55 -4.10
N TYR A 296 6.74 9.17 -5.37
CA TYR A 296 7.57 9.78 -6.42
C TYR A 296 6.73 10.69 -7.30
N GLY A 297 7.06 11.98 -7.37
CA GLY A 297 6.31 12.94 -8.17
C GLY A 297 4.88 13.14 -7.68
N THR A 298 3.91 12.86 -8.54
CA THR A 298 2.48 12.92 -8.19
C THR A 298 2.06 11.56 -7.66
N PRO A 299 1.28 11.44 -6.57
CA PRO A 299 0.90 10.12 -6.05
C PRO A 299 0.23 9.24 -7.10
N ASP A 300 0.47 7.93 -7.00
CA ASP A 300 -0.25 6.96 -7.82
C ASP A 300 -1.69 6.77 -7.32
N ILE A 301 -2.58 6.38 -8.24
CA ILE A 301 -3.93 5.93 -7.89
C ILE A 301 -3.86 4.49 -7.38
N GLY A 302 -4.29 4.28 -6.14
CA GLY A 302 -4.28 2.98 -5.45
C GLY A 302 -3.41 2.99 -4.18
N PRO A 303 -3.27 1.80 -3.54
CA PRO A 303 -2.54 1.67 -2.27
C PRO A 303 -1.02 1.52 -2.42
N TYR A 304 -0.52 1.21 -3.62
CA TYR A 304 0.89 1.02 -3.91
C TYR A 304 1.42 2.17 -4.76
N GLU A 305 2.64 2.60 -4.46
CA GLU A 305 3.38 3.53 -5.30
C GLU A 305 4.36 2.75 -6.20
N TYR A 306 4.36 3.05 -7.49
CA TYR A 306 5.35 2.55 -8.43
C TYR A 306 6.72 3.15 -8.14
N GLN A 307 7.65 2.30 -7.72
CA GLN A 307 9.02 2.71 -7.43
C GLN A 307 9.85 2.71 -8.73
N PRO A 308 10.44 3.85 -9.13
CA PRO A 308 11.30 3.92 -10.30
C PRO A 308 12.49 2.94 -10.15
N PRO A 309 12.66 1.96 -11.07
CA PRO A 309 13.59 0.85 -10.85
C PRO A 309 15.04 1.19 -11.23
N TYR A 310 15.26 2.27 -11.99
CA TYR A 310 16.56 2.59 -12.55
C TYR A 310 17.18 3.80 -11.87
N THR A 311 18.52 3.86 -11.85
CA THR A 311 19.30 5.02 -11.40
C THR A 311 20.04 5.62 -12.59
N ILE A 312 20.09 6.94 -12.70
CA ILE A 312 20.68 7.69 -13.82
C ILE A 312 22.22 7.69 -13.81
N THR A 313 22.84 6.56 -13.51
CA THR A 313 24.30 6.41 -13.37
C THR A 313 24.90 5.46 -14.39
N SER A 314 24.09 4.80 -15.20
CA SER A 314 24.52 3.81 -16.19
C SER A 314 23.79 4.05 -17.50
N GLY A 315 24.54 4.00 -18.61
CA GLY A 315 23.96 3.98 -19.96
C GLY A 315 22.99 2.82 -20.18
N GLY A 316 22.42 2.73 -21.37
CA GLY A 316 21.38 1.73 -21.66
C GLY A 316 19.97 2.32 -21.77
N ILE A 317 19.83 3.64 -21.87
CA ILE A 317 18.54 4.29 -22.09
C ILE A 317 18.11 4.02 -23.53
N PRO A 318 16.98 3.36 -23.80
CA PRO A 318 16.60 3.07 -25.17
C PRO A 318 16.37 4.35 -26.00
N ILE A 319 16.87 4.37 -27.23
CA ILE A 319 16.65 5.46 -28.18
C ILE A 319 15.16 5.48 -28.57
N GLY A 320 14.59 6.67 -28.73
CA GLY A 320 13.16 6.89 -29.00
C GLY A 320 12.27 6.77 -27.76
N ALA A 321 12.85 6.48 -26.60
CA ALA A 321 12.08 6.27 -25.39
C ALA A 321 11.89 7.58 -24.59
N ASN A 322 10.72 7.66 -23.95
CA ASN A 322 10.38 8.72 -23.02
C ASN A 322 10.64 8.22 -21.60
N PHE A 323 11.36 8.99 -20.80
CA PHE A 323 11.60 8.66 -19.40
C PHE A 323 11.50 9.90 -18.50
N ARG A 324 11.16 9.66 -17.23
CA ARG A 324 11.05 10.66 -16.19
C ARG A 324 12.12 10.44 -15.14
N VAL A 325 12.86 11.48 -14.83
CA VAL A 325 13.90 11.55 -13.81
C VAL A 325 13.36 12.27 -12.59
N TYR A 326 13.69 11.75 -11.42
CA TYR A 326 13.31 12.29 -10.12
C TYR A 326 14.52 12.92 -9.42
N SER A 327 14.29 13.78 -8.44
CA SER A 327 15.35 14.50 -7.71
C SER A 327 16.41 13.59 -7.07
N ASP A 328 16.02 12.38 -6.65
CA ASP A 328 16.93 11.37 -6.10
C ASP A 328 17.72 10.58 -7.17
N GLY A 329 17.69 11.04 -8.43
CA GLY A 329 18.44 10.46 -9.53
C GLY A 329 17.89 9.12 -10.03
N LYS A 330 16.74 8.67 -9.51
CA LYS A 330 16.06 7.53 -10.12
C LYS A 330 15.25 7.96 -11.34
N TYR A 331 14.93 7.00 -12.20
CA TYR A 331 14.08 7.24 -13.35
C TYR A 331 13.21 6.04 -13.71
N ARG A 332 12.13 6.32 -14.46
CA ARG A 332 11.26 5.31 -15.08
C ARG A 332 10.99 5.66 -16.54
N MET A 333 10.78 4.64 -17.36
CA MET A 333 10.20 4.83 -18.70
C MET A 333 8.72 5.20 -18.56
N THR A 334 8.26 6.18 -19.33
CA THR A 334 6.86 6.64 -19.34
C THR A 334 6.09 6.14 -20.57
N ALA A 335 6.79 5.57 -21.55
CA ALA A 335 6.21 4.90 -22.70
C ALA A 335 7.08 3.70 -23.11
N ALA A 336 6.45 2.67 -23.67
CA ALA A 336 7.15 1.56 -24.28
C ALA A 336 7.91 2.04 -25.53
N THR A 337 9.07 1.42 -25.79
CA THR A 337 9.86 1.64 -26.99
C THR A 337 10.12 0.29 -27.66
N SER A 338 10.10 0.27 -28.99
CA SER A 338 10.46 -0.91 -29.79
C SER A 338 11.94 -0.94 -30.16
N SER A 339 12.69 0.11 -29.84
CA SER A 339 14.11 0.20 -30.16
C SER A 339 14.94 -0.64 -29.19
N GLY A 340 15.76 -1.54 -29.74
CA GLY A 340 16.83 -2.22 -28.99
C GLY A 340 18.11 -1.39 -28.87
N ALA A 341 18.23 -0.27 -29.58
CA ALA A 341 19.40 0.59 -29.53
C ALA A 341 19.34 1.50 -28.29
N THR A 342 20.48 1.72 -27.66
CA THR A 342 20.57 2.47 -26.39
C THR A 342 21.54 3.64 -26.47
N ALA A 343 21.19 4.72 -25.76
CA ALA A 343 22.04 5.85 -25.47
C ALA A 343 22.83 5.66 -24.16
N ASN A 344 24.05 6.17 -24.17
CA ASN A 344 24.89 6.31 -22.98
C ASN A 344 24.76 7.75 -22.46
N MET A 345 23.76 7.99 -21.64
CA MET A 345 23.44 9.31 -21.09
C MET A 345 23.55 9.27 -19.57
N THR A 346 24.02 10.38 -18.98
CA THR A 346 24.05 10.61 -17.54
C THR A 346 23.52 12.01 -17.30
N ILE A 347 22.61 12.14 -16.35
CA ILE A 347 22.00 13.42 -15.98
C ILE A 347 22.24 13.59 -14.49
N THR A 348 22.84 14.70 -14.08
CA THR A 348 23.10 14.99 -12.67
C THR A 348 22.52 16.36 -12.37
N PRO A 349 21.60 16.48 -11.38
CA PRO A 349 21.15 17.80 -10.96
C PRO A 349 22.34 18.62 -10.46
N SER A 350 22.33 19.93 -10.75
CA SER A 350 23.39 20.86 -10.31
C SER A 350 23.58 20.87 -8.78
N SER A 351 22.50 20.66 -8.03
CA SER A 351 22.49 20.50 -6.57
C SER A 351 23.00 19.14 -6.07
N GLY A 352 23.40 18.26 -6.98
CA GLY A 352 23.62 16.84 -6.70
C GLY A 352 22.29 16.09 -6.55
N VAL A 353 22.39 14.86 -6.04
CA VAL A 353 21.27 13.93 -5.88
C VAL A 353 20.89 13.88 -4.39
N PRO A 354 19.98 14.76 -3.90
CA PRO A 354 19.59 14.76 -2.50
C PRO A 354 18.86 13.47 -2.12
N SER A 355 19.12 12.98 -0.89
CA SER A 355 18.32 11.91 -0.31
C SER A 355 17.02 12.47 0.25
N GLY A 356 15.89 11.81 -0.05
CA GLY A 356 14.58 12.15 0.51
C GLY A 356 13.75 13.15 -0.29
N ASP A 357 14.26 13.66 -1.42
CA ASP A 357 13.47 14.40 -2.40
C ASP A 357 13.12 13.47 -3.57
N TYR A 358 11.83 13.15 -3.68
CA TYR A 358 11.28 12.23 -4.67
C TYR A 358 10.45 12.97 -5.72
N SER A 359 10.54 14.29 -5.78
CA SER A 359 9.77 15.10 -6.73
C SER A 359 10.17 14.82 -8.18
N GLU A 360 9.22 14.99 -9.09
CA GLU A 360 9.49 14.96 -10.53
C GLU A 360 10.45 16.10 -10.87
N TRP A 361 11.56 15.76 -11.52
CA TRP A 361 12.58 16.74 -11.87
C TRP A 361 12.60 17.04 -13.37
N LEU A 362 12.64 16.00 -14.21
CA LEU A 362 12.86 16.15 -15.65
C LEU A 362 12.19 15.03 -16.46
N ASN A 363 11.50 15.37 -17.53
CA ASN A 363 11.09 14.41 -18.57
C ASN A 363 12.03 14.52 -19.76
N VAL A 364 12.48 13.39 -20.28
CA VAL A 364 13.47 13.32 -21.34
C VAL A 364 13.01 12.36 -22.44
N THR A 365 13.20 12.77 -23.69
CA THR A 365 13.03 11.94 -24.89
C THR A 365 14.34 11.90 -25.64
N VAL A 366 14.91 10.71 -25.84
CA VAL A 366 16.12 10.55 -26.67
C VAL A 366 15.69 10.39 -28.12
N ASN A 367 15.90 11.40 -28.96
CA ASN A 367 15.48 11.37 -30.36
C ASN A 367 16.46 10.58 -31.24
N SER A 368 17.76 10.81 -31.05
CA SER A 368 18.82 10.12 -31.80
C SER A 368 20.10 9.98 -30.96
N TRP A 369 20.86 8.91 -31.22
CA TRP A 369 22.13 8.67 -30.54
C TRP A 369 23.11 7.92 -31.45
N ASN A 370 23.59 8.59 -32.50
CA ASN A 370 24.49 7.96 -33.46
C ASN A 370 25.89 7.78 -32.84
N THR A 371 26.40 6.56 -32.92
CA THR A 371 27.76 6.19 -32.49
C THR A 371 28.73 6.01 -33.66
N SER A 372 28.26 6.26 -34.88
CA SER A 372 29.03 6.19 -36.13
C SER A 372 28.43 7.16 -37.15
N GLY A 373 29.21 7.56 -38.16
CA GLY A 373 28.75 8.48 -39.19
C GLY A 373 28.86 9.94 -38.76
N ASP A 374 27.74 10.66 -38.70
CA ASP A 374 27.65 12.07 -38.30
C ASP A 374 27.77 12.28 -36.78
N TYR A 375 27.75 11.19 -36.00
CA TYR A 375 27.79 11.20 -34.54
C TYR A 375 26.73 12.08 -33.87
N THR A 376 25.61 12.33 -34.57
CA THR A 376 24.53 13.19 -34.08
C THR A 376 23.87 12.59 -32.85
N LYS A 377 23.77 13.39 -31.78
CA LYS A 377 23.02 13.10 -30.56
C LYS A 377 21.95 14.16 -30.41
N SER A 378 20.69 13.75 -30.22
CA SER A 378 19.60 14.68 -29.97
C SER A 378 18.66 14.14 -28.91
N TRP A 379 18.26 15.01 -28.00
CA TRP A 379 17.26 14.72 -26.99
C TRP A 379 16.43 15.96 -26.67
N THR A 380 15.23 15.74 -26.16
CA THR A 380 14.33 16.78 -25.70
C THR A 380 14.17 16.65 -24.19
N GLU A 381 14.28 17.76 -23.48
CA GLU A 381 14.06 17.85 -22.04
C GLU A 381 12.85 18.72 -21.76
N SER A 382 12.03 18.35 -20.79
CA SER A 382 10.93 19.20 -20.32
C SER A 382 10.70 19.06 -18.83
N SER A 383 10.35 20.17 -18.19
CA SER A 383 9.89 20.18 -16.80
C SER A 383 8.73 21.15 -16.62
N SER A 384 7.98 20.97 -15.53
CA SER A 384 6.92 21.88 -15.14
C SER A 384 7.41 23.31 -14.84
N SER A 385 8.70 23.47 -14.51
CA SER A 385 9.31 24.75 -14.13
C SER A 385 10.09 25.46 -15.24
N ALA A 386 10.61 24.75 -16.23
CA ALA A 386 11.57 25.28 -17.21
C ALA A 386 11.13 25.18 -18.68
N GLY A 387 9.90 24.74 -18.95
CA GLY A 387 9.41 24.51 -20.32
C GLY A 387 10.13 23.36 -21.02
N SER A 388 10.03 23.29 -22.35
CA SER A 388 10.71 22.28 -23.17
C SER A 388 11.95 22.86 -23.86
N THR A 389 13.06 22.14 -23.86
CA THR A 389 14.28 22.49 -24.60
C THR A 389 14.78 21.29 -25.39
N VAL A 390 15.13 21.51 -26.67
CA VAL A 390 15.76 20.51 -27.52
C VAL A 390 17.26 20.73 -27.51
N HIS A 391 18.01 19.67 -27.27
CA HIS A 391 19.45 19.64 -27.31
C HIS A 391 19.87 18.83 -28.54
N THR A 392 20.79 19.39 -29.33
CA THR A 392 21.36 18.73 -30.50
C THR A 392 22.84 18.96 -30.49
N VAL A 393 23.60 17.86 -30.57
CA VAL A 393 25.05 17.90 -30.65
C VAL A 393 25.48 17.07 -31.84
N GLY A 394 26.07 17.73 -32.84
CA GLY A 394 26.70 17.08 -33.99
C GLY A 394 28.18 16.80 -33.74
N ASP A 395 28.74 15.87 -34.51
CA ASP A 395 30.19 15.68 -34.69
C ASP A 395 31.02 15.33 -33.43
N LEU A 396 30.42 14.80 -32.38
CA LEU A 396 31.18 14.28 -31.23
C LEU A 396 31.71 12.87 -31.51
N ALA A 397 32.98 12.81 -31.92
CA ALA A 397 33.72 11.55 -32.04
C ALA A 397 33.62 10.69 -30.76
N PRO A 398 33.77 9.35 -30.86
CA PRO A 398 33.72 8.46 -29.70
C PRO A 398 34.70 8.90 -28.60
N ASN A 399 34.24 8.89 -27.34
CA ASN A 399 34.95 9.33 -26.13
C ASN A 399 34.98 10.86 -25.85
N GLY A 400 34.29 11.69 -26.65
CA GLY A 400 33.95 13.04 -26.22
C GLY A 400 32.80 13.03 -25.21
N PHE A 401 32.90 13.81 -24.13
CA PHE A 401 31.82 14.02 -23.17
C PHE A 401 31.42 15.50 -23.13
N ILE A 402 30.11 15.73 -22.91
CA ILE A 402 29.57 17.06 -22.62
C ILE A 402 29.12 17.04 -21.17
N GLN A 403 29.52 18.05 -20.43
CA GLN A 403 28.96 18.33 -19.12
C GLN A 403 27.97 19.48 -19.27
N GLU A 404 26.67 19.19 -19.18
CA GLU A 404 25.64 20.21 -19.07
C GLU A 404 25.26 20.39 -17.59
N ASP A 405 25.18 21.65 -17.15
CA ASP A 405 24.80 22.01 -15.79
C ASP A 405 23.39 22.62 -15.81
N ILE A 406 22.41 21.86 -15.29
CA ILE A 406 20.99 22.23 -15.33
C ILE A 406 20.61 22.91 -14.01
N GLN A 407 20.25 24.20 -14.08
CA GLN A 407 19.84 25.00 -12.92
C GLN A 407 18.30 25.00 -12.79
N PRO A 408 17.73 24.72 -11.60
CA PRO A 408 16.28 24.56 -11.42
C PRO A 408 15.46 25.87 -11.35
N THR A 409 16.09 27.05 -11.44
CA THR A 409 15.37 28.34 -11.32
C THR A 409 15.04 28.98 -12.68
N PRO A 410 13.82 29.52 -12.87
CA PRO A 410 13.49 30.29 -14.06
C PRO A 410 14.13 31.68 -13.96
N LEU A 411 15.36 31.83 -14.47
CA LEU A 411 15.98 33.14 -14.69
C LEU A 411 16.58 33.23 -16.09
N LEU A 412 16.25 34.36 -16.72
CA LEU A 412 16.66 34.85 -18.03
C LEU A 412 18.14 34.54 -18.32
N SER A 413 18.41 34.06 -19.54
CA SER A 413 19.73 33.67 -20.09
C SER A 413 20.27 32.31 -19.61
N ARG A 414 19.87 31.24 -20.30
CA ARG A 414 20.65 29.98 -20.36
C ARG A 414 21.99 30.28 -21.04
N ARG A 415 23.11 30.17 -20.33
CA ARG A 415 24.44 29.99 -20.92
C ARG A 415 24.84 28.53 -20.79
N THR A 416 24.75 27.79 -21.89
CA THR A 416 25.34 26.46 -22.00
C THR A 416 26.86 26.62 -22.05
N TYR A 417 27.57 26.18 -21.02
CA TYR A 417 29.04 26.12 -21.06
C TYR A 417 29.44 24.81 -21.74
N LEU A 418 29.80 24.89 -23.02
CA LEU A 418 30.38 23.76 -23.76
C LEU A 418 31.86 23.64 -23.39
N SER A 419 32.22 22.70 -22.53
CA SER A 419 33.62 22.27 -22.38
C SER A 419 33.85 20.99 -23.19
N VAL A 420 34.45 21.11 -24.38
CA VAL A 420 35.00 19.96 -25.09
C VAL A 420 36.34 19.63 -24.43
N MET A 421 36.38 18.54 -23.66
CA MET A 421 37.63 18.02 -23.11
C MET A 421 38.32 17.18 -24.18
N ASP A 422 39.36 17.74 -24.81
CA ASP A 422 40.28 17.00 -25.68
C ASP A 422 41.20 16.12 -24.81
N PRO A 423 41.19 14.77 -24.97
CA PRO A 423 42.01 13.87 -24.16
C PRO A 423 43.53 14.05 -24.33
N LEU A 424 43.99 14.79 -25.34
CA LEU A 424 45.42 14.86 -25.69
C LEU A 424 46.15 16.13 -25.24
N SER A 425 45.47 17.17 -24.74
CA SER A 425 46.11 18.47 -24.53
C SER A 425 46.52 18.82 -23.09
N ASP A 426 46.24 18.01 -22.05
CA ASP A 426 46.47 18.49 -20.68
C ASP A 426 47.22 17.56 -19.69
N ARG A 427 48.52 17.36 -19.98
CA ARG A 427 49.49 16.87 -18.97
C ARG A 427 49.78 17.90 -17.86
N ARG A 428 49.33 19.16 -17.97
CA ARG A 428 49.62 20.21 -16.97
C ARG A 428 48.55 20.29 -15.87
N LEU A 429 47.29 19.99 -16.16
CA LEU A 429 46.20 19.91 -15.17
C LEU A 429 46.33 18.69 -14.26
N LEU A 430 46.74 17.54 -14.79
CA LEU A 430 46.98 16.32 -14.01
C LEU A 430 48.09 16.50 -12.96
N CYS A 431 49.06 17.39 -13.21
CA CYS A 431 50.09 17.77 -12.25
C CYS A 431 49.58 18.72 -11.15
N ARG A 432 48.60 19.58 -11.45
CA ARG A 432 47.94 20.45 -10.44
C ARG A 432 46.95 19.69 -9.57
N LEU A 433 46.18 18.76 -10.15
CA LEU A 433 45.25 17.90 -9.41
C LEU A 433 45.96 16.90 -8.49
N ARG A 434 47.11 16.34 -8.90
CA ARG A 434 47.93 15.51 -7.99
C ARG A 434 48.49 16.27 -6.79
N ARG A 435 48.75 17.58 -6.90
CA ARG A 435 49.15 18.43 -5.77
C ARG A 435 47.97 18.73 -4.84
N GLN A 436 46.77 18.96 -5.37
CA GLN A 436 45.57 19.18 -4.54
C GLN A 436 45.09 17.91 -3.83
N CYS A 437 45.15 16.74 -4.46
CA CYS A 437 44.82 15.47 -3.80
C CYS A 437 45.79 15.15 -2.65
N LYS A 438 47.08 15.48 -2.77
CA LYS A 438 48.03 15.34 -1.64
C LYS A 438 47.68 16.26 -0.46
N LEU A 439 47.19 17.48 -0.73
CA LEU A 439 46.78 18.42 0.32
C LEU A 439 45.51 17.97 1.04
N LEU A 440 44.52 17.42 0.30
CA LEU A 440 43.27 16.90 0.88
C LEU A 440 43.50 15.65 1.75
N THR A 441 44.42 14.77 1.35
CA THR A 441 44.76 13.58 2.16
C THR A 441 45.46 13.97 3.48
N ILE A 442 46.30 15.00 3.47
CA ILE A 442 46.93 15.54 4.68
C ILE A 442 45.90 16.19 5.62
N LEU A 443 44.93 16.93 5.08
CA LEU A 443 43.83 17.52 5.85
C LEU A 443 42.89 16.46 6.48
N ARG A 444 42.59 15.37 5.76
CA ARG A 444 41.79 14.26 6.31
C ARG A 444 42.53 13.49 7.41
N LEU A 445 43.86 13.33 7.30
CA LEU A 445 44.68 12.73 8.34
C LEU A 445 44.74 13.61 9.60
N GLN A 446 44.82 14.94 9.46
CA GLN A 446 44.75 15.85 10.61
C GLN A 446 43.37 15.83 11.31
N GLN A 447 42.27 15.73 10.56
CA GLN A 447 40.93 15.64 11.16
C GLN A 447 40.68 14.31 11.88
N SER A 448 41.18 13.18 11.34
CA SER A 448 41.11 11.88 12.05
C SER A 448 41.93 11.87 13.33
N LEU A 449 43.09 12.52 13.34
CA LEU A 449 43.93 12.62 14.54
C LEU A 449 43.26 13.49 15.62
N LEU A 450 42.60 14.58 15.24
CA LEU A 450 41.82 15.42 16.17
C LEU A 450 40.60 14.68 16.76
N LEU A 451 39.97 13.79 15.99
CA LEU A 451 38.82 13.01 16.44
C LEU A 451 39.23 11.92 17.44
N GLN A 452 40.38 11.27 17.23
CA GLN A 452 40.92 10.27 18.17
C GLN A 452 41.35 10.89 19.51
N VAL A 453 41.88 12.12 19.50
CA VAL A 453 42.25 12.83 20.74
C VAL A 453 41.01 13.22 21.55
N ARG A 454 39.88 13.58 20.91
CA ARG A 454 38.61 13.87 21.61
C ARG A 454 37.95 12.62 22.19
N LEU A 455 38.07 11.46 21.53
CA LEU A 455 37.53 10.20 22.03
C LEU A 455 38.30 9.65 23.24
N PHE A 456 39.57 10.03 23.41
CA PHE A 456 40.38 9.60 24.56
C PHE A 456 40.07 10.38 25.84
N GLN A 457 39.50 11.59 25.75
CA GLN A 457 39.13 12.40 26.93
C GLN A 457 37.75 12.05 27.54
N LEU A 458 36.95 11.19 26.90
CA LEU A 458 35.60 10.82 27.36
C LEU A 458 35.51 9.49 28.11
N ARG A 459 36.64 8.83 28.42
CA ARG A 459 36.68 7.64 29.29
C ARG A 459 37.22 7.97 30.68
N GLN A 460 36.38 8.53 31.53
CA GLN A 460 36.54 8.46 32.99
C GLN A 460 35.52 7.44 33.52
N PRO A 461 35.94 6.42 34.31
CA PRO A 461 35.02 5.41 34.82
C PRO A 461 34.16 5.97 35.96
N LEU A 462 32.83 5.90 35.81
CA LEU A 462 31.89 6.12 36.90
C LEU A 462 32.02 5.01 37.94
N TYR A 463 32.46 5.39 39.14
CA TYR A 463 32.42 4.58 40.36
C TYR A 463 30.97 4.50 40.87
N LEU A 464 30.41 3.28 40.96
CA LEU A 464 29.13 2.99 41.62
C LEU A 464 29.40 2.42 43.02
N PRO A 465 28.78 2.93 44.10
CA PRO A 465 28.94 2.36 45.42
C PRO A 465 28.05 1.13 45.62
N GLN A 466 28.66 0.07 46.17
CA GLN A 466 28.04 -1.18 46.57
C GLN A 466 26.97 -0.95 47.67
N GLN A 467 25.75 -1.46 47.45
CA GLN A 467 24.77 -1.66 48.53
C GLN A 467 24.96 -3.04 49.18
N LYS A 468 25.08 -3.00 50.51
CA LYS A 468 25.25 -4.13 51.43
C LYS A 468 24.08 -5.12 51.38
N GLN A 469 24.42 -6.40 51.29
CA GLN A 469 23.57 -7.53 51.66
C GLN A 469 23.47 -7.64 53.19
N HIS A 470 22.26 -7.80 53.71
CA HIS A 470 22.00 -8.52 54.96
C HIS A 470 20.63 -9.23 54.88
N ARG A 471 20.67 -10.57 54.88
CA ARG A 471 19.70 -11.48 55.51
C ARG A 471 20.42 -12.08 56.76
N PRO A 472 19.79 -12.84 57.69
CA PRO A 472 18.47 -13.51 57.65
C PRO A 472 17.65 -13.40 58.96
N PHE A 473 16.41 -13.92 58.99
CA PHE A 473 15.95 -14.94 59.97
C PHE A 473 14.51 -15.42 59.69
N LEU A 474 14.29 -16.69 60.06
CA LEU A 474 13.09 -17.53 59.94
C LEU A 474 11.87 -17.03 60.76
N HIS A 475 10.64 -17.29 60.28
CA HIS A 475 9.69 -18.18 60.99
C HIS A 475 8.47 -18.60 60.15
N LYS A 476 7.95 -19.78 60.52
CA LYS A 476 6.88 -20.60 59.95
C LYS A 476 5.45 -20.00 60.04
N SER A 477 4.58 -20.57 59.19
CA SER A 477 3.23 -21.12 59.48
C SER A 477 1.96 -20.37 59.03
N ASN A 478 1.18 -21.14 58.27
CA ASN A 478 -0.28 -21.36 58.28
C ASN A 478 -1.26 -20.43 57.53
N LEU A 479 -1.97 -21.10 56.59
CA LEU A 479 -3.40 -21.08 56.27
C LEU A 479 -4.23 -19.87 56.76
N PHE A 480 -5.00 -19.24 55.85
CA PHE A 480 -6.47 -19.28 55.91
C PHE A 480 -7.15 -18.72 54.64
N ASN A 481 -8.36 -19.25 54.41
CA ASN A 481 -9.34 -18.99 53.36
C ASN A 481 -9.66 -17.52 53.05
N PHE A 482 -9.85 -17.21 51.76
CA PHE A 482 -10.55 -15.99 51.31
C PHE A 482 -12.01 -16.33 50.94
N LYS A 483 -12.94 -15.88 51.78
CA LYS A 483 -14.38 -15.84 51.50
C LYS A 483 -14.74 -14.46 50.95
N ARG A 484 -15.55 -14.43 49.90
CA ARG A 484 -16.21 -13.26 49.31
C ARG A 484 -17.12 -12.56 50.33
N ASN A 485 -17.15 -11.23 50.31
CA ASN A 485 -18.37 -10.39 50.17
C ASN A 485 -18.08 -8.93 50.52
N SER A 486 -18.52 -8.01 49.65
CA SER A 486 -19.16 -6.69 49.96
C SER A 486 -19.10 -5.83 48.67
N SER A 487 -20.18 -5.56 47.94
CA SER A 487 -21.32 -4.66 48.18
C SER A 487 -20.95 -3.17 48.38
N TYR A 488 -21.41 -2.37 47.40
CA TYR A 488 -21.86 -0.96 47.42
C TYR A 488 -21.42 -0.02 48.56
N PHE A 489 -20.91 1.17 48.21
CA PHE A 489 -21.52 2.45 48.61
C PHE A 489 -21.02 3.64 47.78
N SER A 490 -21.95 4.55 47.48
CA SER A 490 -21.79 5.87 46.89
C SER A 490 -21.16 6.88 47.85
N SER A 491 -20.53 7.93 47.32
CA SER A 491 -20.85 9.32 47.70
C SER A 491 -19.98 10.34 46.97
N SER A 492 -20.65 11.35 46.42
CA SER A 492 -20.14 12.63 45.93
C SER A 492 -19.54 13.48 47.06
N LEU A 493 -18.51 14.29 46.77
CA LEU A 493 -18.36 15.62 47.40
C LEU A 493 -17.52 16.58 46.54
N LEU A 494 -17.87 17.85 46.70
CA LEU A 494 -17.67 19.05 45.90
C LEU A 494 -16.49 19.93 46.41
N PHE A 495 -15.97 20.76 45.50
CA PHE A 495 -15.27 22.06 45.66
C PHE A 495 -13.93 22.21 46.43
N PHE A 496 -12.93 22.78 45.75
CA PHE A 496 -12.48 24.16 46.01
C PHE A 496 -11.86 24.84 44.77
N LEU A 497 -12.24 26.10 44.56
CA LEU A 497 -11.72 27.08 43.60
C LEU A 497 -10.34 27.62 44.05
N ARG A 498 -9.47 27.98 43.08
CA ARG A 498 -8.88 29.34 43.03
C ARG A 498 -8.27 29.68 41.66
N ARG A 499 -8.74 30.82 41.12
CA ARG A 499 -8.20 31.62 40.01
C ARG A 499 -6.92 32.36 40.41
N SER A 500 -6.03 32.61 39.44
CA SER A 500 -5.62 33.96 38.92
C SER A 500 -4.40 33.79 37.98
N CYS A 501 -4.45 34.16 36.69
CA CYS A 501 -4.09 35.48 36.10
C CYS A 501 -2.67 35.95 36.51
N LYS A 502 -1.80 36.50 35.66
CA LYS A 502 -1.78 36.91 34.22
C LYS A 502 -0.32 37.32 33.93
N THR A 503 0.16 37.14 32.70
CA THR A 503 0.59 38.20 31.75
C THR A 503 0.81 37.55 30.41
#